data_AF-A0A1F4BLD6-F1
#
_entry.id   AF-A0A1F4BLD6-F1
#
_cell.length_a   1.000
_cell.length_b   1.000
_cell.length_c   1.000
_cell.angle_alpha   90.00
_cell.angle_beta   90.00
_cell.angle_gamma   90.00
#
_symmetry.space_group_name_H-M   'P 1'
#
loop_
_entity.id
_entity.type
_entity.pdbx_description
1 polymer ?
#
loop_
_entity_poly.entity_id
_entity_poly.type
_entity_poly.pdbx_seq_one_letter_code
_entity_poly.pdbx_strand_id
1 'polypeptide(L)'
;MRIDHVMALARLYWVPQGGEPRDGAYVRYPFEDLVGIVALESHRNRCMVIGEDLGTVPDEVRATLARVGILSYRVLFFERQGSGEFKPPADYPAEALVTAATHDLPTLAGYWAGRDLALRQELGLYPAEEAHQAQVLARAQDRARLLVALEREGLLPRAPPWTPSRCRR
;
A
#
# COMPACT_ATOMS: atom_id res chain seq x y z
N MET A 1 17.67 4.64 2.84
CA MET A 1 17.14 3.96 4.04
C MET A 1 15.62 4.01 4.03
N ARG A 2 14.93 2.90 4.29
CA ARG A 2 13.47 2.88 4.51
C ARG A 2 13.22 2.87 6.02
N ILE A 3 12.41 3.80 6.52
CA ILE A 3 11.91 3.81 7.90
C ILE A 3 10.57 3.10 7.88
N ASP A 4 10.53 1.91 8.46
CA ASP A 4 9.29 1.17 8.66
C ASP A 4 8.39 1.90 9.65
N HIS A 5 7.10 1.97 9.35
CA HIS A 5 6.13 2.71 10.14
C HIS A 5 6.64 4.09 10.57
N VAL A 6 6.81 5.01 9.61
CA VAL A 6 7.32 6.36 9.89
C VAL A 6 6.46 7.10 10.94
N MET A 7 5.21 6.61 11.11
CA MET A 7 4.39 6.53 12.34
C MET A 7 5.13 6.91 13.62
N ALA A 8 6.14 6.09 13.90
CA ALA A 8 6.85 6.03 15.16
C ALA A 8 7.58 7.33 15.52
N LEU A 9 7.90 8.18 14.55
CA LEU A 9 8.50 9.49 14.82
C LEU A 9 7.49 10.45 15.48
N ALA A 10 6.19 10.27 15.25
CA ALA A 10 5.15 11.13 15.79
C ALA A 10 4.41 10.49 16.96
N ARG A 11 4.01 9.22 16.82
CA ARG A 11 3.26 8.49 17.85
C ARG A 11 3.35 6.99 17.64
N LEU A 12 3.23 6.24 18.73
CA LEU A 12 3.04 4.79 18.70
C LEU A 12 1.78 4.40 19.46
N TYR A 13 1.07 3.39 18.98
CA TYR A 13 -0.05 2.80 19.69
C TYR A 13 0.49 1.78 20.70
N TRP A 14 0.41 2.12 21.99
CA TRP A 14 0.92 1.30 23.08
C TRP A 14 -0.21 0.49 23.68
N VAL A 15 0.01 -0.81 23.85
CA VAL A 15 -0.88 -1.72 24.57
C VAL A 15 -0.22 -2.06 25.90
N PRO A 16 -0.91 -1.89 27.04
CA PRO A 16 -0.39 -2.31 28.33
C PRO A 16 0.02 -3.79 28.31
N GLN A 17 1.10 -4.13 29.03
CA GLN A 17 1.54 -5.51 29.09
C GLN A 17 0.43 -6.41 29.66
N GLY A 18 0.05 -7.43 28.91
CA GLY A 18 -1.05 -8.35 29.26
C GLY A 18 -2.46 -7.87 28.90
N GLY A 19 -2.60 -6.66 28.34
CA GLY A 19 -3.86 -6.15 27.80
C GLY A 19 -4.15 -6.60 26.37
N GLU A 20 -5.34 -6.29 25.88
CA GLU A 20 -5.74 -6.52 24.50
C GLU A 20 -5.50 -5.28 23.63
N PRO A 21 -5.42 -5.41 22.29
CA PRO A 21 -5.24 -4.26 21.41
C PRO A 21 -6.27 -3.13 21.61
N ARG A 22 -7.49 -3.43 22.06
CA ARG A 22 -8.51 -2.41 22.35
C ARG A 22 -8.21 -1.55 23.57
N ASP A 23 -7.33 -2.00 24.46
CA ASP A 23 -6.97 -1.32 25.70
C ASP A 23 -5.82 -0.31 25.49
N GLY A 24 -5.33 -0.19 24.26
CA GLY A 24 -4.19 0.66 23.94
C GLY A 24 -4.54 2.12 23.72
N ALA A 25 -3.50 2.95 23.71
CA ALA A 25 -3.60 4.37 23.42
C ALA A 25 -2.38 4.87 22.62
N TYR A 26 -2.54 5.98 21.91
CA TYR A 26 -1.41 6.64 21.26
C TYR A 26 -0.55 7.40 22.27
N VAL A 27 0.74 7.09 22.29
CA VAL A 27 1.78 7.84 23.00
C VAL A 27 2.52 8.71 22.01
N ARG A 28 2.62 10.02 22.28
CA ARG A 28 3.25 11.01 21.39
C ARG A 28 4.76 11.07 21.59
N TYR A 29 5.46 11.35 20.51
CA TYR A 29 6.91 11.53 20.42
C TYR A 29 7.22 12.95 19.94
N PRO A 30 8.41 13.49 20.20
CA PRO A 30 8.81 14.82 19.73
C PRO A 30 9.07 14.81 18.22
N PHE A 31 7.99 14.84 17.43
CA PHE A 31 8.01 14.62 15.98
C PHE A 31 8.96 15.55 15.22
N GLU A 32 8.89 16.85 15.48
CA GLU A 32 9.71 17.83 14.77
C GLU A 32 11.20 17.62 15.01
N ASP A 33 11.60 17.37 16.26
CA ASP A 33 12.99 17.11 16.63
C ASP A 33 13.50 15.82 15.99
N LEU A 34 12.73 14.73 16.07
CA LEU A 34 13.12 13.44 15.53
C LEU A 34 13.23 13.47 14.00
N VAL A 35 12.30 14.11 13.31
CA VAL A 35 12.37 14.30 11.85
C VAL A 35 13.57 15.18 11.48
N GLY A 36 13.84 16.23 12.26
CA GLY A 36 15.03 17.08 12.07
C GLY A 36 16.34 16.29 12.19
N ILE A 37 16.44 15.40 13.18
CA ILE A 37 17.59 14.51 13.35
C ILE A 37 17.73 13.56 12.15
N VAL A 38 16.63 12.94 11.70
CA VAL A 38 16.65 12.07 10.51
C VAL A 38 17.14 12.82 9.28
N ALA A 39 16.67 14.05 9.06
CA ALA A 39 17.08 14.88 7.94
C ALA A 39 18.59 15.26 8.02
N LEU A 40 19.07 15.62 9.22
CA LEU A 40 20.48 15.92 9.44
C LEU A 40 21.38 14.71 9.14
N GLU A 41 21.02 13.54 9.68
CA GLU A 41 21.80 12.31 9.49
C GLU A 41 21.72 11.79 8.05
N SER A 42 20.57 11.95 7.38
CA SER A 42 20.41 11.72 5.94
C SER A 42 21.43 12.54 5.14
N HIS A 43 21.51 13.84 5.41
CA HIS A 43 22.44 14.74 4.72
C HIS A 43 23.91 14.36 4.99
N ARG A 44 24.29 14.16 6.25
CA ARG A 44 25.67 13.78 6.65
C ARG A 44 26.13 12.49 5.98
N ASN A 45 25.23 11.53 5.79
CA ASN A 45 25.54 10.22 5.21
C ASN A 45 25.22 10.13 3.71
N ARG A 46 24.73 11.22 3.09
CA ARG A 46 24.26 11.24 1.69
C ARG A 46 23.30 10.08 1.40
N CYS A 47 22.39 9.82 2.34
CA CYS A 47 21.50 8.66 2.33
C CYS A 47 20.04 9.10 2.19
N MET A 48 19.44 8.91 1.02
CA MET A 48 18.02 9.15 0.81
C MET A 48 17.15 8.37 1.80
N VAL A 49 16.11 9.03 2.32
CA VAL A 49 15.18 8.43 3.28
C VAL A 49 13.80 8.27 2.66
N ILE A 50 13.19 7.12 2.89
CA ILE A 50 11.83 6.79 2.48
C ILE A 50 11.06 6.44 3.74
N GLY A 51 10.01 7.19 4.05
CA GLY A 51 9.12 6.90 5.17
C GLY A 51 7.98 6.01 4.69
N GLU A 52 7.83 4.83 5.30
CA GLU A 52 6.63 4.04 5.06
C GLU A 52 5.45 4.69 5.79
N ASP A 53 4.61 5.40 5.02
CA ASP A 53 3.48 6.19 5.47
C ASP A 53 2.14 5.56 5.01
N LEU A 54 1.98 4.25 5.22
CA LEU A 54 0.74 3.51 4.92
C LEU A 54 -0.26 3.61 6.08
N GLY A 55 -1.53 3.37 5.75
CA GLY A 55 -2.63 3.41 6.71
C GLY A 55 -3.07 4.83 7.08
N THR A 56 -3.54 5.00 8.32
CA THR A 56 -4.15 6.23 8.81
C THR A 56 -3.09 7.24 9.27
N VAL A 57 -2.51 7.96 8.30
CA VAL A 57 -1.50 8.99 8.53
C VAL A 57 -2.14 10.39 8.43
N PRO A 58 -2.02 11.24 9.47
CA PRO A 58 -2.49 12.62 9.43
C PRO A 58 -1.82 13.44 8.31
N ASP A 59 -2.56 14.37 7.70
CA ASP A 59 -2.04 15.22 6.61
C ASP A 59 -0.85 16.08 7.04
N GLU A 60 -0.86 16.57 8.28
CA GLU A 60 0.24 17.35 8.88
C GLU A 60 1.58 16.57 8.86
N VAL A 61 1.51 15.26 9.06
CA VAL A 61 2.69 14.40 9.03
C VAL A 61 3.20 14.29 7.60
N ARG A 62 2.32 13.99 6.63
CA ARG A 62 2.73 13.87 5.23
C ARG A 62 3.33 15.17 4.71
N ALA A 63 2.73 16.31 5.07
CA ALA A 63 3.25 17.64 4.75
C ALA A 63 4.64 17.86 5.36
N THR A 64 4.86 17.43 6.60
CA THR A 64 6.16 17.54 7.26
C THR A 64 7.23 16.66 6.61
N LEU A 65 6.92 15.39 6.31
CA LEU A 65 7.84 14.47 5.64
C LEU A 65 8.27 15.01 4.27
N ALA A 66 7.32 15.50 3.47
CA ALA A 66 7.60 16.12 2.18
C ALA A 66 8.49 17.37 2.35
N ARG A 67 8.16 18.25 3.30
CA ARG A 67 8.93 19.47 3.56
C ARG A 67 10.41 19.20 3.90
N VAL A 68 10.72 18.07 4.53
CA VAL A 68 12.10 17.69 4.88
C VAL A 68 12.75 16.72 3.88
N GLY A 69 12.09 16.43 2.76
CA GLY A 69 12.61 15.56 1.71
C GLY A 69 12.62 14.06 2.07
N ILE A 70 11.77 13.62 2.99
CA ILE A 70 11.52 12.20 3.23
C ILE A 70 10.47 11.73 2.21
N LEU A 71 10.86 10.82 1.32
CA LEU A 71 9.97 10.29 0.29
C LEU A 71 8.84 9.48 0.90
N SER A 72 7.64 9.62 0.34
CA SER A 72 6.47 8.80 0.68
C SER A 72 6.60 7.37 0.12
N TYR A 73 5.78 6.45 0.61
CA TYR A 73 5.74 5.06 0.14
C TYR A 73 4.34 4.70 -0.33
N ARG A 74 4.18 4.43 -1.63
CA ARG A 74 2.88 4.17 -2.27
C ARG A 74 2.81 2.75 -2.78
N VAL A 75 1.73 2.06 -2.46
CA VAL A 75 1.49 0.67 -2.89
C VAL A 75 0.25 0.64 -3.76
N LEU A 76 0.40 0.22 -5.02
CA LEU A 76 -0.66 0.21 -6.04
C LEU A 76 -2.00 -0.35 -5.52
N PHE A 77 -1.95 -1.43 -4.73
CA PHE A 77 -3.15 -2.06 -4.20
C PHE A 77 -3.98 -1.18 -3.25
N PHE A 78 -3.39 -0.13 -2.68
CA PHE A 78 -4.07 0.80 -1.76
C PHE A 78 -4.40 2.16 -2.40
N GLU A 79 -3.81 2.48 -3.54
CA GLU A 79 -3.99 3.78 -4.17
C GLU A 79 -5.33 3.84 -4.92
N ARG A 80 -6.33 4.40 -4.23
CA ARG A 80 -7.71 4.55 -4.71
C ARG A 80 -8.15 6.01 -4.68
N GLN A 81 -9.02 6.38 -5.60
CA GLN A 81 -9.80 7.61 -5.52
C GLN A 81 -11.06 7.38 -4.65
N GLY A 82 -11.76 8.47 -4.27
CA GLY A 82 -12.99 8.37 -3.46
C GLY A 82 -14.11 7.54 -4.09
N SER A 83 -14.09 7.36 -5.42
CA SER A 83 -14.98 6.46 -6.18
C SER A 83 -14.63 4.98 -6.03
N GLY A 84 -13.47 4.64 -5.47
CA GLY A 84 -12.91 3.28 -5.42
C GLY A 84 -12.14 2.87 -6.67
N GLU A 85 -12.00 3.74 -7.67
CA GLU A 85 -11.15 3.54 -8.84
C GLU A 85 -9.66 3.64 -8.46
N PHE A 86 -8.78 2.99 -9.22
CA PHE A 86 -7.33 3.15 -9.03
C PHE A 86 -6.91 4.58 -9.36
N LYS A 87 -6.03 5.13 -8.54
CA LYS A 87 -5.45 6.45 -8.78
C LYS A 87 -4.64 6.44 -10.09
N PRO A 88 -4.81 7.42 -10.99
CA PRO A 88 -4.02 7.50 -12.22
C PRO A 88 -2.56 7.86 -11.91
N PRO A 89 -1.58 7.46 -12.75
CA PRO A 89 -0.16 7.71 -12.50
C PRO A 89 0.18 9.19 -12.25
N ALA A 90 -0.50 10.11 -12.94
CA ALA A 90 -0.28 11.56 -12.80
C ALA A 90 -0.66 12.12 -11.42
N ASP A 91 -1.51 11.43 -10.66
CA ASP A 91 -1.96 11.87 -9.33
C ASP A 91 -1.06 11.33 -8.20
N TYR A 92 -0.03 10.53 -8.51
CA TYR A 92 0.92 10.08 -7.50
C TYR A 92 1.84 11.23 -7.10
N PRO A 93 2.22 11.35 -5.81
CA PRO A 93 3.22 12.33 -5.40
C PRO A 93 4.54 12.08 -6.13
N ALA A 94 5.14 13.16 -6.66
CA ALA A 94 6.44 13.08 -7.33
C ALA A 94 7.54 12.55 -6.41
N GLU A 95 7.47 12.89 -5.12
CA GLU A 95 8.41 12.48 -4.07
C GLU A 95 7.94 11.21 -3.35
N ALA A 96 7.83 10.11 -4.11
CA ALA A 96 7.42 8.82 -3.56
C ALA A 96 8.15 7.64 -4.21
N LEU A 97 8.42 6.61 -3.40
CA LEU A 97 8.67 5.27 -3.91
C LEU A 97 7.32 4.58 -4.15
N VAL A 98 7.07 4.17 -5.40
CA VAL A 98 5.84 3.47 -5.78
C VAL A 98 6.16 2.01 -6.06
N THR A 99 5.41 1.09 -5.45
CA THR A 99 5.53 -0.36 -5.69
C THR A 99 4.18 -0.98 -6.03
N ALA A 100 4.21 -2.13 -6.71
CA ALA A 100 2.98 -2.91 -6.94
C ALA A 100 2.46 -3.53 -5.62
N ALA A 101 3.37 -4.06 -4.81
CA ALA A 101 3.11 -4.76 -3.55
C ALA A 101 4.27 -4.54 -2.56
N THR A 102 4.15 -5.09 -1.35
CA THR A 102 5.23 -5.20 -0.35
C THR A 102 5.48 -6.66 -0.01
N HIS A 103 6.42 -6.94 0.90
CA HIS A 103 6.65 -8.30 1.40
C HIS A 103 5.49 -8.82 2.27
N ASP A 104 4.64 -7.93 2.82
CA ASP A 104 3.44 -8.27 3.59
C ASP A 104 2.23 -8.57 2.71
N LEU A 105 2.35 -8.35 1.40
CA LEU A 105 1.26 -8.45 0.44
C LEU A 105 1.54 -9.56 -0.57
N PRO A 106 0.49 -10.13 -1.19
CA PRO A 106 0.70 -11.06 -2.29
C PRO A 106 1.49 -10.42 -3.41
N THR A 107 2.27 -11.23 -4.12
CA THR A 107 2.80 -10.85 -5.44
C THR A 107 1.65 -10.49 -6.38
N LEU A 108 1.92 -9.73 -7.46
CA LEU A 108 0.88 -9.37 -8.43
C LEU A 108 0.15 -10.60 -9.00
N ALA A 109 0.89 -11.67 -9.32
CA ALA A 109 0.31 -12.93 -9.77
C ALA A 109 -0.43 -13.69 -8.65
N GLY A 110 -0.04 -13.51 -7.39
CA GLY A 110 -0.77 -14.02 -6.23
C GLY A 110 -2.11 -13.31 -6.04
N TYR A 111 -2.08 -11.98 -6.05
CA TYR A 111 -3.24 -11.10 -5.96
C TYR A 111 -4.25 -11.37 -7.08
N TRP A 112 -3.74 -11.46 -8.32
CA TRP A 112 -4.54 -11.74 -9.52
C TRP A 112 -5.16 -13.14 -9.52
N ALA A 113 -4.52 -14.12 -8.90
CA ALA A 113 -5.09 -15.46 -8.75
C ALA A 113 -5.96 -15.59 -7.48
N GLY A 114 -5.84 -14.68 -6.51
CA GLY A 114 -6.53 -14.77 -5.22
C GLY A 114 -5.89 -15.78 -4.27
N ARG A 115 -4.59 -16.06 -4.45
CA ARG A 115 -3.86 -17.07 -3.66
C ARG A 115 -3.72 -16.67 -2.21
N ASP A 116 -3.60 -15.38 -1.91
CA ASP A 116 -3.62 -14.85 -0.55
C ASP A 116 -4.95 -15.12 0.16
N LEU A 117 -6.07 -14.98 -0.54
CA LEU A 117 -7.39 -15.22 0.04
C LEU A 117 -7.60 -16.71 0.34
N ALA A 118 -7.21 -17.57 -0.61
CA ALA A 118 -7.26 -19.02 -0.44
C ALA A 118 -6.36 -19.50 0.72
N LEU A 119 -5.12 -19.02 0.78
CA LEU A 119 -4.20 -19.37 1.86
C LEU A 119 -4.71 -18.88 3.22
N ARG A 120 -5.26 -17.66 3.27
CA ARG A 120 -5.85 -17.11 4.52
C ARG A 120 -7.03 -17.96 5.01
N GLN A 121 -7.84 -18.50 4.09
CA GLN A 121 -8.93 -19.42 4.41
C GLN A 121 -8.41 -20.76 4.92
N GLU A 122 -7.41 -21.34 4.25
CA GLU A 122 -6.77 -22.60 4.66
C GLU A 122 -6.17 -22.50 6.08
N LEU A 123 -5.59 -21.35 6.42
CA LEU A 123 -5.01 -21.09 7.74
C LEU A 123 -6.05 -20.68 8.81
N GLY A 124 -7.34 -20.60 8.47
CA GLY A 124 -8.39 -20.21 9.41
C GLY A 124 -8.25 -18.77 9.95
N LEU A 125 -7.67 -17.86 9.17
CA LEU A 125 -7.35 -16.49 9.57
C LEU A 125 -8.46 -15.47 9.25
N TYR A 126 -9.65 -15.95 8.89
CA TYR A 126 -10.84 -15.13 8.79
C TYR A 126 -11.66 -15.22 10.09
N PRO A 127 -12.14 -14.08 10.61
CA PRO A 127 -12.96 -14.09 11.82
C PRO A 127 -14.34 -14.72 11.59
N ALA A 128 -14.82 -14.70 10.35
CA ALA A 128 -16.09 -15.26 9.92
C ALA A 128 -16.08 -15.51 8.40
N GLU A 129 -16.94 -16.41 7.90
CA GLU A 129 -17.02 -16.74 6.47
C GLU A 129 -17.47 -15.53 5.64
N GLU A 130 -18.34 -14.68 6.19
CA GLU A 130 -18.79 -13.45 5.54
C GLU A 130 -17.63 -12.50 5.24
N ALA A 131 -16.60 -12.47 6.10
CA ALA A 131 -15.40 -11.66 5.87
C ALA A 131 -14.58 -12.19 4.69
N HIS A 132 -14.48 -13.52 4.55
CA HIS A 132 -13.85 -14.14 3.40
C HIS A 132 -14.61 -13.83 2.10
N GLN A 133 -15.93 -14.04 2.10
CA GLN A 133 -16.78 -13.76 0.94
C GLN A 133 -16.72 -12.28 0.50
N ALA A 134 -16.72 -11.36 1.47
CA ALA A 134 -16.56 -9.93 1.20
C ALA A 134 -15.21 -9.61 0.52
N GLN A 135 -14.11 -10.22 0.96
CA GLN A 135 -12.79 -10.01 0.34
C GLN A 135 -12.69 -10.62 -1.06
N VAL A 136 -13.33 -11.77 -1.30
CA VAL A 136 -13.41 -12.38 -2.64
C VAL A 136 -14.16 -11.47 -3.61
N LEU A 137 -15.32 -10.93 -3.19
CA LEU A 137 -16.08 -9.99 -4.00
C LEU A 137 -15.31 -8.69 -4.27
N ALA A 138 -14.68 -8.12 -3.23
CA ALA A 138 -13.85 -6.92 -3.36
C ALA A 138 -12.67 -7.15 -4.33
N ARG A 139 -12.04 -8.33 -4.28
CA ARG A 139 -10.96 -8.68 -5.20
C ARG A 139 -11.43 -8.75 -6.67
N ALA A 140 -12.62 -9.27 -6.92
CA ALA A 140 -13.19 -9.30 -8.27
C ALA A 140 -13.43 -7.88 -8.80
N GLN A 141 -13.96 -6.99 -7.96
CA GLN A 141 -14.16 -5.58 -8.30
C GLN A 141 -12.83 -4.86 -8.54
N ASP A 142 -11.84 -5.06 -7.66
CA ASP A 142 -10.51 -4.49 -7.82
C ASP A 142 -9.85 -4.90 -9.14
N ARG A 143 -9.95 -6.18 -9.54
CA ARG A 143 -9.38 -6.64 -10.83
C ARG A 143 -10.02 -5.94 -12.01
N ALA A 144 -11.36 -5.79 -12.00
CA ALA A 144 -12.06 -5.07 -13.05
C ALA A 144 -11.62 -3.60 -13.13
N ARG A 145 -11.54 -2.91 -11.97
CA ARG A 145 -11.09 -1.51 -11.91
C ARG A 145 -9.64 -1.35 -12.33
N LEU A 146 -8.77 -2.30 -11.98
CA LEU A 146 -7.36 -2.27 -12.41
C LEU A 146 -7.24 -2.41 -13.92
N LEU A 147 -8.02 -3.30 -14.55
CA LEU A 147 -8.04 -3.41 -16.02
C LEU A 147 -8.51 -2.11 -16.68
N VAL A 148 -9.57 -1.50 -16.16
CA VAL A 148 -10.08 -0.21 -16.65
C VAL A 148 -9.01 0.89 -16.50
N ALA A 149 -8.29 0.93 -15.38
CA ALA A 149 -7.20 1.88 -15.18
C ALA A 149 -6.05 1.64 -16.17
N LEU A 150 -5.63 0.39 -16.38
CA LEU A 150 -4.60 0.04 -17.36
C LEU A 150 -5.04 0.37 -18.79
N GLU A 151 -6.32 0.18 -19.13
CA GLU A 151 -6.87 0.55 -20.44
C GLU A 151 -6.83 2.05 -20.67
N ARG A 152 -7.24 2.85 -19.68
CA ARG A 152 -7.19 4.33 -19.73
C ARG A 152 -5.78 4.86 -19.95
N GLU A 153 -4.78 4.22 -19.35
CA GLU A 153 -3.37 4.55 -19.51
C GLU A 153 -2.74 3.93 -20.78
N GLY A 154 -3.50 3.17 -21.57
CA GLY A 154 -2.99 2.51 -22.78
C GLY A 154 -1.97 1.41 -22.52
N LEU A 155 -1.99 0.80 -21.33
CA LEU A 155 -1.02 -0.19 -20.85
C LEU A 155 -1.47 -1.64 -21.07
N LEU A 156 -2.71 -1.86 -21.53
CA LEU A 156 -3.15 -3.20 -21.89
C LEU A 156 -2.51 -3.65 -23.21
N PRO A 157 -2.09 -4.92 -23.33
CA PRO A 157 -1.60 -5.44 -24.59
C PRO A 157 -2.67 -5.28 -25.66
N ARG A 158 -2.27 -4.82 -26.86
CA ARG A 158 -3.15 -4.86 -28.03
C ARG A 158 -3.59 -6.31 -28.22
N ALA A 159 -4.89 -6.53 -28.31
CA ALA A 159 -5.41 -7.84 -28.67
C ALA A 159 -4.67 -8.32 -29.93
N PRO A 160 -4.06 -9.52 -29.92
CA PRO A 160 -3.49 -10.05 -31.14
C PRO A 160 -4.60 -10.09 -32.20
N PRO A 161 -4.31 -9.75 -33.46
CA PRO A 161 -5.30 -9.86 -34.52
C PRO A 161 -5.89 -11.27 -34.46
N TRP A 162 -7.22 -11.37 -34.44
CA TRP A 162 -7.93 -12.63 -34.38
C TRP A 162 -7.44 -13.52 -35.53
N THR A 163 -6.68 -14.57 -35.20
CA THR A 163 -6.38 -15.65 -36.12
C THR A 163 -7.36 -16.78 -35.84
N PRO A 164 -8.30 -17.09 -36.74
CA PRO A 164 -9.10 -18.28 -36.59
C PRO A 164 -8.16 -19.47 -36.60
N SER A 165 -8.07 -20.17 -35.47
CA SER A 165 -7.39 -21.46 -35.39
C SER A 165 -8.04 -22.39 -36.41
N ARG A 166 -7.29 -22.80 -37.44
CA ARG A 166 -7.69 -23.90 -38.32
C ARG A 166 -7.98 -25.11 -37.44
N CYS A 167 -9.25 -25.52 -37.37
CA CYS A 167 -9.62 -26.88 -36.97
C CYS A 167 -8.76 -27.85 -37.78
N ARG A 168 -7.75 -28.45 -37.16
CA ARG A 168 -7.12 -29.65 -37.70
C ARG A 168 -8.09 -30.79 -37.38
N ARG A 169 -8.65 -31.36 -38.45
CA ARG A 169 -9.40 -32.62 -38.42
C ARG A 169 -8.48 -33.77 -38.06
#